data_AF-A0A8J7T459-F1
#
_entry.id   AF-A0A8J7T459-F1
#
_cell.length_a   1.000
_cell.length_b   1.000
_cell.length_c   1.000
_cell.angle_alpha   90.00
_cell.angle_beta   90.00
_cell.angle_gamma   90.00
#
_symmetry.space_group_name_H-M   'P 1'
#
loop_
_entity.id
_entity.type
_entity.pdbx_description
1 polymer ?
#
loop_
_entity_poly.entity_id
_entity_poly.type
_entity_poly.pdbx_seq_one_letter_code
_entity_poly.pdbx_strand_id
1 'polypeptide(L)'
;MADRFDRLVRRVLIDRLAPAAAAAAGPVDNPFLVGLLIERLVPRDREPLRVPVRRPDDHLVFDLLFENLRIRPDGAGAARLVRDTEGQRAILILEFPPQSFGEEAFLAVRSDLDSTAVGNDLPPSRDGRPVVTGATAAKQDAALGPVPEPLAGRLPARVRMAGASRVALRMPDGMDEVPFTLAAVLAALRDWPMNLDIGARPDEAYFDPLWLRGEVAERLSAAIVANLSEGEAADARRRLDEAAQRIADIAAGGLNNGQPAPVAFEALRSEADRLFDRHPQLRRGDLHTATLAALAAGSAGRLAATAAAAGIGDLAAGIEAMPYLPLLADTPHRPATSVTALELPYRLHLTPIGTPAGAPRWQHRDDPATVRGRTELWHTRLSGGAAAPSRLRFLWSPDLDATGDVAGPFRMSLDRQDRDFLVKLTADWRQMQPGDRRKYLPQSAEAKRLHLSALGALLDAGGDWEPRPEGVDLEQWRHLATLGRDHY
;
A
#
# COMPACT_ATOMS: atom_id res chain seq x y z
N MET A 1 -17.60 21.86 -7.42
CA MET A 1 -16.62 20.79 -7.71
C MET A 1 -17.27 19.40 -7.74
N ALA A 2 -18.11 19.04 -6.76
CA ALA A 2 -18.88 17.78 -6.75
C ALA A 2 -19.66 17.51 -8.07
N ASP A 3 -20.38 18.50 -8.60
CA ASP A 3 -21.22 18.36 -9.81
C ASP A 3 -20.43 18.16 -11.14
N ARG A 4 -19.13 18.50 -11.17
CA ARG A 4 -18.26 18.24 -12.34
C ARG A 4 -17.67 16.83 -12.28
N PHE A 5 -17.38 16.36 -11.06
CA PHE A 5 -16.84 15.03 -10.78
C PHE A 5 -17.94 13.96 -10.93
N ASP A 6 -19.15 14.23 -10.47
CA ASP A 6 -20.29 13.33 -10.63
C ASP A 6 -20.71 13.18 -12.11
N ARG A 7 -20.50 14.23 -12.92
CA ARG A 7 -20.60 14.17 -14.39
C ARG A 7 -19.48 13.37 -15.06
N LEU A 8 -18.26 13.46 -14.55
CA LEU A 8 -17.12 12.66 -15.02
C LEU A 8 -17.34 11.18 -14.68
N VAL A 9 -17.79 10.88 -13.46
CA VAL A 9 -18.16 9.53 -13.00
C VAL A 9 -19.36 9.01 -13.78
N ARG A 10 -20.40 9.83 -14.05
CA ARG A 10 -21.50 9.45 -14.95
C ARG A 10 -21.01 9.12 -16.36
N ARG A 11 -20.15 9.95 -16.94
CA ARG A 11 -19.56 9.67 -18.26
C ARG A 11 -18.73 8.40 -18.23
N VAL A 12 -17.97 8.19 -17.15
CA VAL A 12 -17.15 7.01 -16.92
C VAL A 12 -17.98 5.74 -16.65
N LEU A 13 -19.10 5.79 -15.92
CA LEU A 13 -19.95 4.63 -15.61
C LEU A 13 -20.98 4.33 -16.70
N ILE A 14 -21.55 5.36 -17.35
CA ILE A 14 -22.54 5.21 -18.42
C ILE A 14 -21.85 4.83 -19.74
N ASP A 15 -20.63 5.32 -20.03
CA ASP A 15 -19.87 4.89 -21.21
C ASP A 15 -19.11 3.55 -20.98
N ARG A 16 -19.20 2.93 -19.80
CA ARG A 16 -18.45 1.70 -19.43
C ARG A 16 -19.21 0.39 -19.61
N LEU A 17 -19.62 0.16 -20.86
CA LEU A 17 -19.31 -1.10 -21.54
C LEU A 17 -17.98 -1.02 -22.33
N ALA A 18 -17.18 0.04 -22.12
CA ALA A 18 -15.85 0.22 -22.71
C ALA A 18 -14.71 0.49 -21.71
N PRO A 19 -13.62 -0.30 -21.72
CA PRO A 19 -12.49 -0.23 -20.76
C PRO A 19 -11.63 1.06 -20.83
N ALA A 20 -11.86 1.96 -21.79
CA ALA A 20 -10.92 3.05 -22.10
C ALA A 20 -10.89 4.20 -21.06
N ALA A 21 -11.97 4.44 -20.32
CA ALA A 21 -12.02 5.62 -19.43
C ALA A 21 -11.29 5.41 -18.08
N ALA A 22 -10.79 4.20 -17.77
CA ALA A 22 -10.02 3.92 -16.54
C ALA A 22 -8.55 4.26 -16.71
N ALA A 23 -8.09 4.27 -17.96
CA ALA A 23 -6.71 4.54 -18.34
C ALA A 23 -6.32 6.03 -18.28
N ALA A 24 -7.28 6.94 -18.10
CA ALA A 24 -7.03 8.39 -18.19
C ALA A 24 -6.67 9.08 -16.87
N ALA A 25 -6.90 8.45 -15.71
CA ALA A 25 -6.41 8.95 -14.43
C ALA A 25 -5.08 8.26 -14.13
N GLY A 26 -3.98 9.04 -14.17
CA GLY A 26 -2.70 8.54 -13.69
C GLY A 26 -2.82 8.06 -12.23
N PRO A 27 -1.98 7.10 -11.79
CA PRO A 27 -2.03 6.55 -10.43
C PRO A 27 -1.92 7.60 -9.30
N VAL A 28 -1.53 8.84 -9.63
CA VAL A 28 -1.31 9.96 -8.70
C VAL A 28 -2.59 10.77 -8.41
N ASP A 29 -3.64 10.68 -9.24
CA ASP A 29 -4.83 11.57 -9.15
C ASP A 29 -6.12 10.87 -8.70
N ASN A 30 -6.08 9.58 -8.34
CA ASN A 30 -7.26 8.86 -7.88
C ASN A 30 -7.57 9.18 -6.40
N PRO A 31 -8.66 9.91 -6.07
CA PRO A 31 -8.97 10.28 -4.69
C PRO A 31 -9.46 9.07 -3.86
N PHE A 32 -9.86 7.98 -4.50
CA PHE A 32 -10.42 6.77 -3.89
C PHE A 32 -9.38 5.74 -3.43
N LEU A 33 -8.08 6.04 -3.57
CA LEU A 33 -7.03 5.14 -3.11
C LEU A 33 -7.09 4.95 -1.59
N VAL A 34 -7.61 3.79 -1.17
CA VAL A 34 -8.07 3.55 0.21
C VAL A 34 -6.98 3.79 1.24
N GLY A 35 -5.77 3.30 1.01
CA GLY A 35 -4.64 3.52 1.92
C GLY A 35 -4.35 5.00 2.14
N LEU A 36 -4.18 5.75 1.04
CA LEU A 36 -3.89 7.20 1.09
C LEU A 36 -5.08 8.01 1.61
N LEU A 37 -6.30 7.58 1.33
CA LEU A 37 -7.53 8.23 1.81
C LEU A 37 -7.66 8.10 3.33
N ILE A 38 -7.40 6.91 3.88
CA ILE A 38 -7.36 6.69 5.33
C ILE A 38 -6.27 7.57 5.96
N GLU A 39 -5.06 7.60 5.40
CA GLU A 39 -3.97 8.40 5.95
C GLU A 39 -4.26 9.90 6.04
N ARG A 40 -5.04 10.45 5.09
CA ARG A 40 -5.44 11.86 5.10
C ARG A 40 -6.57 12.13 6.09
N LEU A 41 -7.34 11.10 6.44
CA LEU A 41 -8.45 11.19 7.39
C LEU A 41 -8.03 10.92 8.83
N VAL A 42 -7.01 10.10 9.09
CA VAL A 42 -6.54 9.85 10.46
C VAL A 42 -5.94 11.15 11.01
N PRO A 43 -6.50 11.74 12.09
CA PRO A 43 -5.98 12.97 12.68
C PRO A 43 -4.51 12.79 13.08
N ARG A 44 -3.62 13.60 12.50
CA ARG A 44 -2.19 13.61 12.84
C ARG A 44 -1.93 14.68 13.88
N ASP A 45 -2.52 14.52 15.06
CA ASP A 45 -2.42 15.54 16.12
C ASP A 45 -1.04 15.57 16.79
N ARG A 46 -0.16 14.62 16.46
CA ARG A 46 1.20 14.48 17.00
C ARG A 46 2.15 13.92 15.96
N GLU A 47 3.42 14.32 16.03
CA GLU A 47 4.48 13.59 15.32
C GLU A 47 4.49 12.13 15.77
N PRO A 48 4.58 11.17 14.83
CA PRO A 48 4.60 9.76 15.19
C PRO A 48 5.82 9.48 16.07
N LEU A 49 5.57 9.00 17.28
CA LEU A 49 6.63 8.59 18.19
C LEU A 49 7.45 7.47 17.54
N ARG A 50 8.75 7.73 17.36
CA ARG A 50 9.71 6.76 16.83
C ARG A 50 10.58 6.25 17.96
N VAL A 51 10.57 4.94 18.20
CA VAL A 51 11.42 4.31 19.22
C VAL A 51 12.47 3.42 18.54
N PRO A 52 13.76 3.80 18.57
CA PRO A 52 14.81 2.96 18.01
C PRO A 52 15.02 1.72 18.88
N VAL A 53 15.03 0.54 18.26
CA VAL A 53 15.31 -0.74 18.91
C VAL A 53 16.63 -1.27 18.40
N ARG A 54 17.58 -1.51 19.31
CA ARG A 54 18.92 -1.97 19.00
C ARG A 54 19.32 -3.08 19.99
N ARG A 55 19.70 -4.25 19.51
CA ARG A 55 20.38 -5.29 20.30
C ARG A 55 21.75 -5.58 19.68
N PRO A 56 22.84 -5.12 20.32
CA PRO A 56 24.19 -5.28 19.76
C PRO A 56 24.64 -6.73 19.60
N ASP A 57 24.19 -7.63 20.48
CA ASP A 57 24.68 -9.03 20.58
C ASP A 57 24.53 -9.83 19.28
N ASP A 58 23.49 -9.53 18.49
CA ASP A 58 23.19 -10.18 17.22
C ASP A 58 22.79 -9.17 16.12
N HIS A 59 23.06 -7.89 16.32
CA HIS A 59 22.79 -6.83 15.33
C HIS A 59 21.29 -6.68 14.95
N LEU A 60 20.37 -6.87 15.90
CA LEU A 60 18.95 -6.54 15.69
C LEU A 60 18.77 -5.01 15.69
N VAL A 61 18.30 -4.46 14.58
CA VAL A 61 18.10 -3.02 14.34
C VAL A 61 16.79 -2.80 13.59
N PHE A 62 15.85 -2.09 14.21
CA PHE A 62 14.66 -1.52 13.55
C PHE A 62 14.10 -0.38 14.41
N ASP A 63 13.28 0.47 13.81
CA ASP A 63 12.55 1.51 14.52
C ASP A 63 11.08 1.14 14.67
N LEU A 64 10.52 1.41 15.84
CA LEU A 64 9.09 1.23 16.10
C LEU A 64 8.34 2.53 15.83
N LEU A 65 7.25 2.41 15.09
CA LEU A 65 6.23 3.45 14.96
C LEU A 65 4.86 2.87 15.36
N PHE A 66 3.94 3.78 15.67
CA PHE A 66 2.67 3.45 16.30
C PHE A 66 1.53 4.21 15.61
N GLU A 67 0.46 3.49 15.28
CA GLU A 67 -0.83 4.09 14.92
C GLU A 67 -1.87 3.63 15.93
N ASN A 68 -2.57 4.58 16.55
CA ASN A 68 -3.55 4.33 17.61
C ASN A 68 -3.01 3.45 18.77
N LEU A 69 -1.71 3.58 19.04
CA LEU A 69 -1.00 2.91 20.13
C LEU A 69 -0.18 3.94 20.89
N ARG A 70 -0.17 3.83 22.22
CA ARG A 70 0.64 4.69 23.09
C ARG A 70 1.38 3.88 24.14
N ILE A 71 2.54 4.39 24.53
CA ILE A 71 3.33 3.82 25.64
C ILE A 71 2.82 4.44 26.95
N ARG A 72 2.37 3.60 27.87
CA ARG A 72 1.92 3.98 29.22
C ARG A 72 2.85 3.38 30.27
N PRO A 73 3.50 4.18 31.12
CA PRO A 73 4.23 3.66 32.28
C PRO A 73 3.28 2.96 33.25
N ASP A 74 3.69 1.84 33.84
CA ASP A 74 2.89 1.10 34.83
C ASP A 74 3.23 1.46 36.29
N GLY A 75 4.12 2.42 36.49
CA GLY A 75 4.54 2.91 37.81
C GLY A 75 5.60 2.04 38.50
N ALA A 76 5.88 0.83 38.00
CA ALA A 76 6.89 -0.09 38.55
C ALA A 76 8.22 -0.06 37.78
N GLY A 77 8.45 0.98 36.97
CA GLY A 77 9.60 1.07 36.07
C GLY A 77 9.42 0.28 34.77
N ALA A 78 8.25 -0.31 34.55
CA ALA A 78 7.87 -0.94 33.29
C ALA A 78 6.89 -0.05 32.51
N ALA A 79 6.70 -0.40 31.25
CA ALA A 79 5.79 0.29 30.35
C ALA A 79 4.94 -0.73 29.59
N ARG A 80 3.74 -0.30 29.21
CA ARG A 80 2.81 -1.07 28.41
C ARG A 80 2.47 -0.31 27.14
N LEU A 81 2.30 -1.04 26.05
CA LEU A 81 1.76 -0.53 24.82
C LEU A 81 0.25 -0.70 24.88
N VAL A 82 -0.50 0.40 24.90
CA VAL A 82 -1.94 0.44 25.12
C VAL A 82 -2.62 1.06 23.91
N ARG A 83 -3.78 0.53 23.52
CA ARG A 83 -4.66 1.14 22.52
C ARG A 83 -5.08 2.54 22.96
N ASP A 84 -5.00 3.51 22.05
CA ASP A 84 -5.34 4.90 22.39
C ASP A 84 -6.85 5.15 22.30
N THR A 85 -7.46 4.75 21.18
CA THR A 85 -8.89 4.83 20.92
C THR A 85 -9.49 3.43 20.81
N GLU A 86 -10.45 3.14 21.68
CA GLU A 86 -11.19 1.88 21.71
C GLU A 86 -11.97 1.66 20.41
N GLY A 87 -12.03 0.41 19.94
CA GLY A 87 -12.74 0.04 18.71
C GLY A 87 -12.07 0.52 17.41
N GLN A 88 -10.96 1.27 17.47
CA GLN A 88 -10.12 1.55 16.31
C GLN A 88 -8.96 0.54 16.25
N ARG A 89 -8.51 0.22 15.03
CA ARG A 89 -7.34 -0.65 14.83
C ARG A 89 -6.10 0.00 15.43
N ALA A 90 -5.25 -0.81 16.04
CA ALA A 90 -3.98 -0.40 16.61
C ALA A 90 -2.87 -1.07 15.82
N ILE A 91 -1.97 -0.30 15.22
CA ILE A 91 -0.92 -0.82 14.34
C ILE A 91 0.45 -0.56 14.94
N LEU A 92 1.21 -1.64 15.10
CA LEU A 92 2.63 -1.61 15.42
C LEU A 92 3.43 -1.73 14.12
N ILE A 93 4.32 -0.78 13.84
CA ILE A 93 5.11 -0.75 12.61
C ILE A 93 6.58 -0.91 12.96
N LEU A 94 7.22 -1.93 12.38
CA LEU A 94 8.66 -2.15 12.45
C LEU A 94 9.29 -1.67 11.15
N GLU A 95 10.09 -0.62 11.23
CA GLU A 95 10.80 -0.05 10.09
C GLU A 95 12.27 -0.48 10.11
N PHE A 96 12.70 -1.16 9.04
CA PHE A 96 14.05 -1.65 8.84
C PHE A 96 14.88 -0.64 8.02
N PRO A 97 16.20 -0.58 8.24
CA PRO A 97 17.10 0.26 7.45
C PRO A 97 16.98 -0.01 5.94
N PRO A 98 17.19 1.00 5.09
CA PRO A 98 17.31 0.81 3.65
C PRO A 98 18.45 -0.15 3.27
N GLN A 99 18.30 -0.86 2.15
CA GLN A 99 19.32 -1.79 1.64
C GLN A 99 19.61 -1.63 0.16
N SER A 100 18.57 -1.57 -0.69
CA SER A 100 18.79 -1.58 -2.14
C SER A 100 19.35 -0.24 -2.60
N PHE A 101 20.32 -0.22 -3.50
CA PHE A 101 20.77 1.02 -4.13
C PHE A 101 21.06 0.85 -5.61
N GLY A 102 21.02 1.97 -6.34
CA GLY A 102 21.49 2.10 -7.70
C GLY A 102 22.77 2.92 -7.72
N GLU A 103 23.75 2.46 -8.47
CA GLU A 103 25.02 3.17 -8.64
C GLU A 103 25.10 3.82 -10.02
N GLU A 104 25.62 5.04 -10.05
CA GLU A 104 25.92 5.74 -11.30
C GLU A 104 27.31 5.36 -11.79
N ALA A 105 27.41 4.91 -13.04
CA ALA A 105 28.70 4.62 -13.68
C ALA A 105 28.84 5.38 -15.01
N PHE A 106 29.94 6.11 -15.17
CA PHE A 106 30.26 6.81 -16.41
C PHE A 106 31.25 5.99 -17.24
N LEU A 107 30.89 5.69 -18.49
CA LEU A 107 31.82 5.07 -19.46
C LEU A 107 32.75 6.09 -20.11
N ALA A 108 32.36 7.37 -20.14
CA ALA A 108 33.18 8.49 -20.60
C ALA A 108 32.70 9.79 -19.92
N VAL A 109 33.64 10.69 -19.59
CA VAL A 109 33.31 12.04 -19.08
C VAL A 109 32.79 12.86 -20.25
N ARG A 110 31.47 13.00 -20.34
CA ARG A 110 30.82 13.88 -21.30
C ARG A 110 30.65 15.26 -20.66
N SER A 111 31.34 16.27 -21.20
CA SER A 111 31.32 17.65 -20.72
C SER A 111 29.99 18.39 -21.01
N ASP A 112 29.03 17.71 -21.64
CA ASP A 112 27.75 18.21 -22.14
C ASP A 112 26.53 17.66 -21.38
N LEU A 113 26.71 16.96 -20.24
CA LEU A 113 25.57 16.51 -19.43
C LEU A 113 24.94 17.69 -18.67
N ASP A 114 23.90 18.25 -19.26
CA ASP A 114 23.01 19.24 -18.66
C ASP A 114 22.53 18.80 -17.27
N SER A 115 22.70 19.68 -16.28
CA SER A 115 22.32 19.50 -14.88
C SER A 115 20.81 19.38 -14.62
N THR A 116 19.99 19.36 -15.67
CA THR A 116 18.52 19.43 -15.59
C THR A 116 17.86 18.06 -15.38
N ALA A 117 18.54 16.95 -15.69
CA ALA A 117 18.01 15.59 -15.49
C ALA A 117 17.94 15.14 -14.01
N VAL A 118 18.51 15.90 -13.08
CA VAL A 118 18.65 15.53 -11.66
C VAL A 118 17.36 15.76 -10.86
N GLY A 119 16.49 16.67 -11.30
CA GLY A 119 15.34 17.12 -10.51
C GLY A 119 14.21 16.10 -10.37
N ASN A 120 14.07 15.17 -11.31
CA ASN A 120 12.93 14.25 -11.37
C ASN A 120 13.14 12.93 -10.61
N ASP A 121 14.36 12.67 -10.12
CA ASP A 121 14.75 11.37 -9.55
C ASP A 121 15.07 11.41 -8.04
N LEU A 122 14.94 12.57 -7.40
CA LEU A 122 15.03 12.68 -5.94
C LEU A 122 13.68 12.29 -5.30
N PRO A 123 13.67 11.65 -4.12
CA PRO A 123 12.44 11.42 -3.39
C PRO A 123 11.73 12.77 -3.14
N PRO A 124 10.39 12.82 -3.19
CA PRO A 124 9.65 14.04 -2.88
C PRO A 124 10.04 14.51 -1.48
N SER A 125 10.49 15.77 -1.38
CA SER A 125 10.85 16.39 -0.10
C SER A 125 9.66 16.32 0.87
N ARG A 126 9.97 16.07 2.15
CA ARG A 126 9.01 15.81 3.24
C ARG A 126 8.05 16.99 3.53
N ASP A 127 8.31 18.17 2.97
CA ASP A 127 7.59 19.41 3.32
C ASP A 127 6.86 20.11 2.16
N GLY A 128 6.67 19.45 1.00
CA GLY A 128 5.83 19.97 -0.08
C GLY A 128 6.30 21.29 -0.73
N ARG A 129 7.53 21.75 -0.42
CA ARG A 129 8.15 22.90 -1.07
C ARG A 129 8.93 22.44 -2.30
N PRO A 130 8.70 23.03 -3.48
CA PRO A 130 9.53 22.74 -4.64
C PRO A 130 10.97 23.15 -4.35
N VAL A 131 11.92 22.27 -4.68
CA VAL A 131 13.35 22.59 -4.68
C VAL A 131 13.56 23.63 -5.77
N VAL A 132 13.79 24.89 -5.38
CA VAL A 132 14.09 25.96 -6.34
C VAL A 132 15.51 25.75 -6.84
N THR A 133 15.66 25.21 -8.05
CA THR A 133 16.94 25.21 -8.75
C THR A 133 16.99 26.39 -9.73
N GLY A 134 17.92 27.31 -9.52
CA GLY A 134 18.15 28.46 -10.39
C GLY A 134 19.02 29.53 -9.74
N ALA A 135 19.49 30.50 -10.53
CA ALA A 135 20.38 31.59 -10.10
C ALA A 135 19.83 32.47 -8.96
N THR A 136 18.54 32.33 -8.61
CA THR A 136 17.89 32.98 -7.47
C THR A 136 18.18 32.32 -6.11
N ALA A 137 18.72 31.10 -6.06
CA ALA A 137 19.14 30.46 -4.80
C ALA A 137 20.40 31.11 -4.19
N ALA A 138 21.25 31.74 -5.01
CA ALA A 138 22.53 32.30 -4.58
C ALA A 138 22.42 33.52 -3.64
N LYS A 139 21.22 34.08 -3.42
CA LYS A 139 21.03 35.27 -2.57
C LYS A 139 20.51 34.99 -1.17
N GLN A 140 20.16 33.74 -0.82
CA GLN A 140 19.62 33.43 0.51
C GLN A 140 20.60 32.70 1.46
N ASP A 141 21.74 32.21 0.96
CA ASP A 141 22.70 31.42 1.77
C ASP A 141 23.96 32.20 2.21
N ALA A 142 23.89 33.53 2.31
CA ALA A 142 25.05 34.36 2.71
C ALA A 142 25.50 34.19 4.19
N ALA A 143 24.93 33.24 4.94
CA ALA A 143 25.26 32.99 6.35
C ALA A 143 26.05 31.67 6.59
N LEU A 144 26.28 30.87 5.55
CA LEU A 144 27.10 29.65 5.66
C LEU A 144 28.49 29.96 5.11
N GLY A 145 29.53 29.67 5.91
CA GLY A 145 30.93 29.92 5.56
C GLY A 145 31.34 29.29 4.21
N PRO A 146 32.52 29.66 3.67
CA PRO A 146 32.89 29.36 2.29
C PRO A 146 32.81 27.86 2.01
N VAL A 147 31.89 27.50 1.12
CA VAL A 147 31.82 26.17 0.49
C VAL A 147 33.15 25.94 -0.24
N PRO A 148 33.85 24.82 -0.01
CA PRO A 148 35.05 24.48 -0.78
C PRO A 148 34.76 24.48 -2.29
N GLU A 149 35.75 24.88 -3.08
CA GLU A 149 35.70 25.14 -4.53
C GLU A 149 34.64 24.38 -5.35
N PRO A 150 34.00 25.05 -6.33
CA PRO A 150 32.99 24.41 -7.15
C PRO A 150 33.65 23.33 -8.00
N LEU A 151 33.16 22.09 -7.89
CA LEU A 151 33.34 21.00 -8.86
C LEU A 151 32.66 21.39 -10.19
N ALA A 152 33.08 22.48 -10.80
CA ALA A 152 32.63 22.94 -12.10
C ALA A 152 33.08 21.91 -13.15
N GLY A 153 32.14 21.09 -13.62
CA GLY A 153 32.33 20.17 -14.75
C GLY A 153 32.58 18.70 -14.41
N ARG A 154 32.57 18.29 -13.13
CA ARG A 154 32.64 16.87 -12.73
C ARG A 154 31.66 16.62 -11.60
N LEU A 155 30.44 16.21 -11.95
CA LEU A 155 29.54 15.64 -10.95
C LEU A 155 30.13 14.30 -10.50
N PRO A 156 30.36 14.08 -9.19
CA PRO A 156 30.79 12.77 -8.71
C PRO A 156 29.71 11.73 -9.03
N ALA A 157 30.12 10.48 -9.28
CA ALA A 157 29.21 9.35 -9.37
C ALA A 157 28.28 9.32 -8.15
N ARG A 158 26.98 9.16 -8.40
CA ARG A 158 25.95 9.18 -7.36
C ARG A 158 25.55 7.77 -6.95
N VAL A 159 25.05 7.68 -5.71
CA VAL A 159 24.36 6.50 -5.21
C VAL A 159 22.91 6.89 -4.94
N ARG A 160 21.98 6.05 -5.39
CA ARG A 160 20.56 6.16 -5.10
C ARG A 160 20.18 5.06 -4.12
N MET A 161 19.73 5.39 -2.92
CA MET A 161 19.29 4.38 -1.94
C MET A 161 17.77 4.22 -1.96
N ALA A 162 17.30 3.00 -1.74
CA ALA A 162 15.91 2.70 -1.48
C ALA A 162 15.43 3.43 -0.23
N GLY A 163 14.11 3.56 -0.10
CA GLY A 163 13.48 3.90 1.15
C GLY A 163 13.56 2.78 2.18
N ALA A 164 13.02 3.06 3.37
CA ALA A 164 12.92 2.09 4.44
C ALA A 164 11.85 1.02 4.12
N SER A 165 12.14 -0.22 4.49
CA SER A 165 11.19 -1.33 4.45
C SER A 165 10.43 -1.42 5.75
N ARG A 166 9.13 -1.72 5.73
CA ARG A 166 8.33 -1.80 6.96
C ARG A 166 7.43 -3.02 7.00
N VAL A 167 7.31 -3.58 8.19
CA VAL A 167 6.31 -4.59 8.55
C VAL A 167 5.32 -3.95 9.51
N ALA A 168 4.06 -3.85 9.10
CA ALA A 168 2.98 -3.31 9.90
C ALA A 168 2.11 -4.45 10.42
N LEU A 169 1.83 -4.44 11.72
CA LEU A 169 1.16 -5.52 12.44
C LEU A 169 -0.06 -4.95 13.16
N ARG A 170 -1.20 -5.60 12.98
CA ARG A 170 -2.45 -5.22 13.65
C ARG A 170 -2.54 -5.91 15.01
N MET A 171 -2.66 -5.12 16.06
CA MET A 171 -2.96 -5.62 17.40
C MET A 171 -4.27 -6.43 17.36
N PRO A 172 -4.28 -7.69 17.81
CA PRO A 172 -5.47 -8.54 17.77
C PRO A 172 -6.69 -7.90 18.43
N ASP A 173 -7.87 -8.24 17.92
CA ASP A 173 -9.13 -7.80 18.52
C ASP A 173 -9.31 -8.43 19.91
N GLY A 174 -9.80 -7.64 20.87
CA GLY A 174 -9.91 -8.06 22.29
C GLY A 174 -8.60 -7.97 23.09
N MET A 175 -7.50 -7.54 22.47
CA MET A 175 -6.27 -7.18 23.16
C MET A 175 -6.22 -5.66 23.34
N ASP A 176 -6.14 -5.18 24.59
CA ASP A 176 -6.14 -3.75 24.91
C ASP A 176 -4.75 -3.22 25.28
N GLU A 177 -3.90 -4.09 25.81
CA GLU A 177 -2.54 -3.76 26.18
C GLU A 177 -1.59 -4.96 26.07
N VAL A 178 -0.31 -4.67 25.83
CA VAL A 178 0.80 -5.63 25.93
C VAL A 178 1.98 -5.01 26.66
N PRO A 179 2.85 -5.81 27.31
CA PRO A 179 4.10 -5.30 27.84
C PRO A 179 4.92 -4.61 26.74
N PHE A 180 5.48 -3.43 27.01
CA PHE A 180 6.38 -2.74 26.08
C PHE A 180 7.80 -3.23 26.30
N THR A 181 8.08 -4.45 25.83
CA THR A 181 9.39 -5.12 25.93
C THR A 181 9.81 -5.64 24.56
N LEU A 182 11.11 -5.84 24.34
CA LEU A 182 11.62 -6.43 23.10
C LEU A 182 10.97 -7.81 22.83
N ALA A 183 10.85 -8.64 23.87
CA ALA A 183 10.22 -9.97 23.75
C ALA A 183 8.76 -9.88 23.26
N ALA A 184 7.97 -8.93 23.79
CA ALA A 184 6.59 -8.75 23.35
C ALA A 184 6.50 -8.19 21.92
N VAL A 185 7.44 -7.33 21.50
CA VAL A 185 7.52 -6.82 20.13
C VAL A 185 7.90 -7.93 19.14
N LEU A 186 8.85 -8.80 19.49
CA LEU A 186 9.23 -9.96 18.69
C LEU A 186 8.09 -11.00 18.60
N ALA A 187 7.39 -11.24 19.72
CA ALA A 187 6.17 -12.05 19.71
C ALA A 187 5.08 -11.45 18.81
N ALA A 188 4.85 -10.13 18.88
CA ALA A 188 3.93 -9.44 17.99
C ALA A 188 4.31 -9.63 16.51
N LEU A 189 5.59 -9.50 16.16
CA LEU A 189 6.08 -9.74 14.79
C LEU A 189 5.76 -11.15 14.28
N ARG A 190 5.76 -12.14 15.17
CA ARG A 190 5.45 -13.54 14.84
C ARG A 190 3.96 -13.82 14.73
N ASP A 191 3.19 -13.30 15.68
CA ASP A 191 1.85 -13.79 15.97
C ASP A 191 0.75 -12.86 15.47
N TRP A 192 0.99 -11.55 15.49
CA TRP A 192 -0.02 -10.57 15.08
C TRP A 192 -0.25 -10.63 13.57
N PRO A 193 -1.51 -10.47 13.12
CA PRO A 193 -1.80 -10.39 11.69
C PRO A 193 -1.11 -9.17 11.07
N MET A 194 -0.46 -9.36 9.91
CA MET A 194 0.07 -8.22 9.15
C MET A 194 -1.07 -7.31 8.69
N ASN A 195 -0.86 -6.01 8.82
CA ASN A 195 -1.72 -5.00 8.21
C ASN A 195 -1.26 -4.82 6.76
N LEU A 196 -2.07 -5.30 5.82
CA LEU A 196 -1.74 -5.32 4.40
C LEU A 196 -2.47 -4.21 3.63
N ASP A 197 -1.88 -3.84 2.49
CA ASP A 197 -2.50 -2.90 1.56
C ASP A 197 -3.71 -3.51 0.85
N ILE A 198 -4.60 -2.66 0.34
CA ILE A 198 -5.72 -3.12 -0.49
C ILE A 198 -5.23 -3.80 -1.79
N GLY A 199 -4.07 -3.41 -2.32
CA GLY A 199 -3.44 -4.10 -3.45
C GLY A 199 -2.83 -5.46 -3.10
N ALA A 200 -2.71 -5.83 -1.81
CA ALA A 200 -2.15 -7.10 -1.33
C ALA A 200 -3.14 -8.28 -1.48
N ARG A 201 -4.05 -8.19 -2.44
CA ARG A 201 -5.16 -9.15 -2.58
C ARG A 201 -4.64 -10.53 -2.98
N PRO A 202 -5.19 -11.64 -2.45
CA PRO A 202 -4.85 -12.97 -2.94
C PRO A 202 -5.17 -13.15 -4.44
N ASP A 203 -4.44 -14.03 -5.12
CA ASP A 203 -4.64 -14.32 -6.55
C ASP A 203 -6.07 -14.76 -6.87
N GLU A 204 -6.69 -15.53 -5.97
CA GLU A 204 -8.04 -16.08 -6.13
C GLU A 204 -9.15 -15.09 -5.72
N ALA A 205 -8.81 -13.92 -5.17
CA ALA A 205 -9.74 -13.12 -4.39
C ALA A 205 -10.46 -11.99 -5.15
N TYR A 206 -10.63 -12.04 -6.49
CA TYR A 206 -11.32 -10.96 -7.26
C TYR A 206 -12.55 -10.41 -6.58
N PHE A 207 -13.29 -11.29 -5.90
CA PHE A 207 -14.45 -10.90 -5.11
C PHE A 207 -14.59 -11.66 -3.79
N ASP A 208 -13.56 -11.67 -2.93
CA ASP A 208 -13.76 -12.13 -1.55
C ASP A 208 -14.69 -11.13 -0.80
N PRO A 209 -15.94 -11.52 -0.47
CA PRO A 209 -16.90 -10.66 0.22
C PRO A 209 -16.40 -10.19 1.60
N LEU A 210 -15.66 -11.06 2.29
CA LEU A 210 -15.15 -10.82 3.62
C LEU A 210 -14.05 -9.77 3.59
N TRP A 211 -13.24 -9.78 2.53
CA TRP A 211 -12.19 -8.80 2.32
C TRP A 211 -12.76 -7.40 2.03
N LEU A 212 -13.75 -7.26 1.12
CA LEU A 212 -14.38 -5.97 0.84
C LEU A 212 -15.05 -5.37 2.08
N ARG A 213 -15.73 -6.20 2.86
CA ARG A 213 -16.43 -5.77 4.08
C ARG A 213 -15.43 -5.41 5.20
N GLY A 214 -14.56 -6.33 5.57
CA GLY A 214 -13.68 -6.18 6.74
C GLY A 214 -12.42 -5.34 6.47
N GLU A 215 -11.79 -5.49 5.31
CA GLU A 215 -10.50 -4.84 5.01
C GLU A 215 -10.62 -3.54 4.22
N VAL A 216 -11.82 -3.15 3.78
CA VAL A 216 -12.03 -1.88 3.08
C VAL A 216 -13.11 -1.04 3.75
N ALA A 217 -14.36 -1.53 3.78
CA ALA A 217 -15.49 -0.76 4.27
C ALA A 217 -15.36 -0.39 5.75
N GLU A 218 -15.01 -1.35 6.61
CA GLU A 218 -14.83 -1.11 8.04
C GLU A 218 -13.68 -0.13 8.34
N ARG A 219 -12.57 -0.20 7.60
CA ARG A 219 -11.43 0.72 7.77
C ARG A 219 -11.82 2.16 7.40
N LEU A 220 -12.52 2.33 6.27
CA LEU A 220 -13.02 3.63 5.86
C LEU A 220 -14.05 4.17 6.86
N SER A 221 -14.97 3.33 7.32
CA SER A 221 -15.94 3.71 8.36
C SER A 221 -15.22 4.17 9.64
N ALA A 222 -14.20 3.45 10.10
CA ALA A 222 -13.41 3.83 11.28
C ALA A 222 -12.70 5.19 11.09
N ALA A 223 -12.09 5.41 9.91
CA ALA A 223 -11.43 6.68 9.59
C ALA A 223 -12.42 7.85 9.48
N ILE A 224 -13.62 7.62 8.93
CA ILE A 224 -14.69 8.63 8.86
C ILE A 224 -15.11 9.04 10.26
N VAL A 225 -15.44 8.08 11.13
CA VAL A 225 -16.00 8.40 12.45
C VAL A 225 -14.97 8.97 13.43
N ALA A 226 -13.68 8.72 13.20
CA ALA A 226 -12.58 9.38 13.94
C ALA A 226 -12.56 10.91 13.76
N ASN A 227 -13.24 11.44 12.74
CA ASN A 227 -13.36 12.88 12.48
C ASN A 227 -14.68 13.48 13.00
N LEU A 228 -15.47 12.72 13.75
CA LEU A 228 -16.77 13.13 14.27
C LEU A 228 -16.76 13.18 15.81
N SER A 229 -17.70 13.92 16.40
CA SER A 229 -17.90 13.85 17.85
C SER A 229 -18.44 12.47 18.26
N GLU A 230 -18.25 12.06 19.52
CA GLU A 230 -18.60 10.70 20.00
C GLU A 230 -20.07 10.31 19.71
N GLY A 231 -21.02 11.24 19.94
CA GLY A 231 -22.44 11.02 19.65
C GLY A 231 -22.75 10.92 18.15
N GLU A 232 -22.05 11.68 17.32
CA GLU A 232 -22.19 11.63 15.86
C GLU A 232 -21.52 10.39 15.26
N ALA A 233 -20.39 9.96 15.82
CA ALA A 233 -19.61 8.80 15.39
C ALA A 233 -20.45 7.50 15.48
N ALA A 234 -21.14 7.29 16.61
CA ALA A 234 -21.98 6.12 16.80
C ALA A 234 -23.19 6.08 15.84
N ASP A 235 -23.85 7.23 15.63
CA ASP A 235 -24.96 7.35 14.67
C ASP A 235 -24.47 7.17 13.22
N ALA A 236 -23.40 7.86 12.83
CA ALA A 236 -22.82 7.77 11.49
C ALA A 236 -22.40 6.33 11.15
N ARG A 237 -21.73 5.62 12.08
CA ARG A 237 -21.34 4.21 11.89
C ARG A 237 -22.56 3.32 11.62
N ARG A 238 -23.58 3.41 12.47
CA ARG A 238 -24.83 2.65 12.28
C ARG A 238 -25.49 2.97 10.95
N ARG A 239 -25.56 4.25 10.57
CA ARG A 239 -26.21 4.68 9.33
C ARG A 239 -25.43 4.27 8.08
N LEU A 240 -24.10 4.29 8.12
CA LEU A 240 -23.25 3.76 7.04
C LEU A 240 -23.53 2.28 6.81
N ASP A 241 -23.60 1.49 7.89
CA ASP A 241 -23.92 0.05 7.81
C ASP A 241 -25.31 -0.23 7.25
N GLU A 242 -26.32 0.50 7.74
CA GLU A 242 -27.71 0.38 7.27
C GLU A 242 -27.85 0.81 5.80
N ALA A 243 -27.17 1.89 5.39
CA ALA A 243 -27.15 2.36 4.01
C ALA A 243 -26.49 1.34 3.08
N ALA A 244 -25.33 0.79 3.47
CA ALA A 244 -24.65 -0.25 2.72
C ALA A 244 -25.54 -1.50 2.54
N GLN A 245 -26.30 -1.89 3.57
CA GLN A 245 -27.26 -2.98 3.47
C GLN A 245 -28.38 -2.67 2.47
N ARG A 246 -29.01 -1.49 2.55
CA ARG A 246 -30.10 -1.12 1.62
C ARG A 246 -29.62 -1.04 0.16
N ILE A 247 -28.40 -0.53 -0.07
CA ILE A 247 -27.80 -0.50 -1.42
C ILE A 247 -27.64 -1.94 -1.94
N ALA A 248 -27.12 -2.85 -1.11
CA ALA A 248 -26.94 -4.25 -1.49
C ALA A 248 -28.27 -4.95 -1.83
N ASP A 249 -29.31 -4.73 -1.01
CA ASP A 249 -30.64 -5.33 -1.22
C ASP A 249 -31.28 -4.82 -2.53
N ILE A 250 -31.17 -3.51 -2.81
CA ILE A 250 -31.67 -2.90 -4.04
C ILE A 250 -30.89 -3.41 -5.26
N ALA A 251 -29.55 -3.49 -5.16
CA ALA A 251 -28.69 -3.99 -6.23
C ALA A 251 -28.97 -5.48 -6.54
N ALA A 252 -29.24 -6.30 -5.52
CA ALA A 252 -29.65 -7.69 -5.70
C ALA A 252 -30.96 -7.80 -6.51
N GLY A 253 -31.92 -6.90 -6.28
CA GLY A 253 -33.12 -6.78 -7.12
C GLY A 253 -32.80 -6.39 -8.57
N GLY A 254 -31.81 -5.53 -8.78
CA GLY A 254 -31.31 -5.13 -10.11
C GLY A 254 -30.62 -6.27 -10.88
N LEU A 255 -29.93 -7.19 -10.19
CA LEU A 255 -29.34 -8.39 -10.81
C LEU A 255 -30.40 -9.29 -11.44
N ASN A 256 -31.51 -9.52 -10.75
CA ASN A 256 -32.62 -10.33 -11.27
C ASN A 256 -33.24 -9.73 -12.54
N ASN A 257 -33.12 -8.41 -12.73
CA ASN A 257 -33.67 -7.67 -13.86
C ASN A 257 -32.61 -7.35 -14.95
N GLY A 258 -31.38 -7.87 -14.81
CA GLY A 258 -30.29 -7.64 -15.77
C GLY A 258 -29.78 -6.20 -15.86
N GLN A 259 -30.02 -5.37 -14.85
CA GLN A 259 -29.59 -3.95 -14.80
C GLN A 259 -28.98 -3.57 -13.43
N PRO A 260 -27.96 -4.29 -12.93
CA PRO A 260 -27.43 -4.05 -11.59
C PRO A 260 -26.72 -2.70 -11.44
N ALA A 261 -25.99 -2.22 -12.47
CA ALA A 261 -25.16 -1.01 -12.34
C ALA A 261 -25.98 0.29 -12.17
N PRO A 262 -26.99 0.60 -13.02
CA PRO A 262 -27.77 1.82 -12.88
C PRO A 262 -28.56 1.86 -11.56
N VAL A 263 -29.12 0.70 -11.17
CA VAL A 263 -29.89 0.53 -9.93
C VAL A 263 -29.01 0.71 -8.71
N ALA A 264 -27.82 0.10 -8.68
CA ALA A 264 -26.86 0.28 -7.59
C ALA A 264 -26.35 1.72 -7.49
N PHE A 265 -26.12 2.39 -8.63
CA PHE A 265 -25.70 3.79 -8.66
C PHE A 265 -26.77 4.72 -8.07
N GLU A 266 -28.02 4.58 -8.47
CA GLU A 266 -29.12 5.38 -7.94
C GLU A 266 -29.34 5.14 -6.45
N ALA A 267 -29.29 3.88 -6.02
CA ALA A 267 -29.39 3.51 -4.61
C ALA A 267 -28.27 4.13 -3.77
N LEU A 268 -27.02 4.00 -4.22
CA LEU A 268 -25.86 4.55 -3.50
C LEU A 268 -25.96 6.07 -3.41
N ARG A 269 -26.29 6.76 -4.51
CA ARG A 269 -26.48 8.21 -4.51
C ARG A 269 -27.57 8.64 -3.53
N SER A 270 -28.74 7.99 -3.58
CA SER A 270 -29.84 8.33 -2.67
C SER A 270 -29.49 8.10 -1.20
N GLU A 271 -28.78 7.02 -0.88
CA GLU A 271 -28.39 6.74 0.50
C GLU A 271 -27.27 7.68 0.98
N ALA A 272 -26.32 8.01 0.11
CA ALA A 272 -25.30 9.01 0.39
C ALA A 272 -25.93 10.38 0.66
N ASP A 273 -26.88 10.83 -0.16
CA ASP A 273 -27.59 12.11 0.04
C ASP A 273 -28.29 12.17 1.42
N ARG A 274 -28.97 11.08 1.83
CA ARG A 274 -29.60 10.99 3.16
C ARG A 274 -28.58 11.03 4.30
N LEU A 275 -27.46 10.34 4.16
CA LEU A 275 -26.35 10.41 5.12
C LEU A 275 -25.79 11.83 5.22
N PHE A 276 -25.63 12.49 4.07
CA PHE A 276 -25.09 13.83 3.97
C PHE A 276 -26.05 14.91 4.48
N ASP A 277 -27.36 14.74 4.37
CA ASP A 277 -28.36 15.62 4.99
C ASP A 277 -28.29 15.54 6.52
N ARG A 278 -28.07 14.33 7.04
CA ARG A 278 -28.01 14.06 8.48
C ARG A 278 -26.67 14.45 9.11
N HIS A 279 -25.58 14.22 8.38
CA HIS A 279 -24.21 14.54 8.80
C HIS A 279 -23.54 15.46 7.76
N PRO A 280 -23.85 16.77 7.73
CA PRO A 280 -23.36 17.69 6.71
C PRO A 280 -21.83 17.75 6.57
N GLN A 281 -21.10 17.48 7.65
CA GLN A 281 -19.64 17.37 7.66
C GLN A 281 -19.10 16.30 6.70
N LEU A 282 -19.86 15.24 6.42
CA LEU A 282 -19.48 14.19 5.46
C LEU A 282 -19.51 14.69 4.00
N ARG A 283 -20.03 15.89 3.70
CA ARG A 283 -20.05 16.45 2.33
C ARG A 283 -18.71 17.05 1.88
N ARG A 284 -17.70 17.11 2.74
CA ARG A 284 -16.49 17.92 2.50
C ARG A 284 -15.25 17.05 2.28
N GLY A 285 -14.47 17.39 1.25
CA GLY A 285 -13.11 16.87 1.05
C GLY A 285 -13.03 15.34 1.08
N ASP A 286 -12.02 14.82 1.77
CA ASP A 286 -11.77 13.39 1.90
C ASP A 286 -12.90 12.62 2.62
N LEU A 287 -13.67 13.26 3.52
CA LEU A 287 -14.80 12.60 4.18
C LEU A 287 -15.93 12.24 3.20
N HIS A 288 -16.14 13.06 2.18
CA HIS A 288 -17.08 12.78 1.11
C HIS A 288 -16.65 11.55 0.31
N THR A 289 -15.40 11.56 -0.16
CA THR A 289 -14.81 10.44 -0.91
C THR A 289 -14.83 9.15 -0.10
N ALA A 290 -14.45 9.21 1.17
CA ALA A 290 -14.46 8.05 2.06
C ALA A 290 -15.85 7.52 2.34
N THR A 291 -16.85 8.40 2.47
CA THR A 291 -18.24 7.98 2.64
C THR A 291 -18.73 7.20 1.43
N LEU A 292 -18.49 7.71 0.21
CA LEU A 292 -18.84 7.00 -1.03
C LEU A 292 -18.09 5.67 -1.16
N ALA A 293 -16.79 5.67 -0.83
CA ALA A 293 -15.94 4.48 -0.83
C ALA A 293 -16.42 3.41 0.16
N ALA A 294 -16.78 3.82 1.38
CA ALA A 294 -17.29 2.92 2.43
C ALA A 294 -18.63 2.31 2.04
N LEU A 295 -19.54 3.10 1.45
CA LEU A 295 -20.81 2.62 0.94
C LEU A 295 -20.61 1.64 -0.23
N ALA A 296 -19.74 1.95 -1.17
CA ALA A 296 -19.41 1.08 -2.30
C ALA A 296 -18.84 -0.26 -1.84
N ALA A 297 -17.79 -0.25 -1.01
CA ALA A 297 -17.17 -1.48 -0.49
C ALA A 297 -18.12 -2.27 0.42
N GLY A 298 -18.85 -1.58 1.30
CA GLY A 298 -19.77 -2.20 2.25
C GLY A 298 -20.97 -2.85 1.57
N SER A 299 -21.55 -2.19 0.57
CA SER A 299 -22.66 -2.75 -0.20
C SER A 299 -22.21 -3.89 -1.11
N ALA A 300 -21.04 -3.77 -1.73
CA ALA A 300 -20.43 -4.83 -2.52
C ALA A 300 -20.19 -6.11 -1.71
N GLY A 301 -19.54 -6.00 -0.54
CA GLY A 301 -19.28 -7.15 0.34
C GLY A 301 -20.58 -7.82 0.83
N ARG A 302 -21.63 -7.01 1.10
CA ARG A 302 -22.96 -7.53 1.47
C ARG A 302 -23.67 -8.21 0.31
N LEU A 303 -23.68 -7.61 -0.88
CA LEU A 303 -24.25 -8.22 -2.08
C LEU A 303 -23.58 -9.57 -2.35
N ALA A 304 -22.25 -9.60 -2.23
CA ALA A 304 -21.45 -10.78 -2.43
C ALA A 304 -21.80 -11.91 -1.44
N ALA A 305 -21.96 -11.58 -0.16
CA ALA A 305 -22.42 -12.54 0.85
C ALA A 305 -23.84 -13.06 0.57
N THR A 306 -24.78 -12.17 0.21
CA THR A 306 -26.18 -12.54 -0.08
C THR A 306 -26.27 -13.45 -1.31
N ALA A 307 -25.55 -13.12 -2.38
CA ALA A 307 -25.57 -13.90 -3.60
C ALA A 307 -24.87 -15.26 -3.46
N ALA A 308 -23.77 -15.32 -2.68
CA ALA A 308 -23.13 -16.58 -2.32
C ALA A 308 -24.10 -17.50 -1.54
N ALA A 309 -24.85 -16.95 -0.57
CA ALA A 309 -25.87 -17.69 0.16
C ALA A 309 -27.03 -18.16 -0.73
N ALA A 310 -27.34 -17.43 -1.81
CA ALA A 310 -28.40 -17.75 -2.75
C ALA A 310 -27.95 -18.64 -3.94
N GLY A 311 -26.66 -19.00 -4.03
CA GLY A 311 -26.12 -19.82 -5.12
C GLY A 311 -26.14 -19.15 -6.50
N ILE A 312 -26.08 -17.81 -6.55
CA ILE A 312 -26.13 -17.04 -7.81
C ILE A 312 -24.76 -17.06 -8.48
N GLY A 313 -24.69 -17.59 -9.71
CA GLY A 313 -23.43 -17.81 -10.44
C GLY A 313 -22.78 -16.56 -11.06
N ASP A 314 -23.54 -15.54 -11.46
CA ASP A 314 -23.02 -14.32 -12.11
C ASP A 314 -22.74 -13.18 -11.11
N LEU A 315 -22.22 -13.55 -9.94
CA LEU A 315 -21.97 -12.62 -8.85
C LEU A 315 -20.84 -11.63 -9.16
N ALA A 316 -19.81 -12.09 -9.86
CA ALA A 316 -18.66 -11.26 -10.25
C ALA A 316 -19.10 -10.03 -11.06
N ALA A 317 -19.95 -10.21 -12.09
CA ALA A 317 -20.45 -9.10 -12.89
C ALA A 317 -21.29 -8.11 -12.07
N GLY A 318 -22.09 -8.62 -11.13
CA GLY A 318 -22.88 -7.80 -10.22
C GLY A 318 -22.07 -6.96 -9.23
N ILE A 319 -20.97 -7.51 -8.73
CA ILE A 319 -20.05 -6.79 -7.86
C ILE A 319 -19.22 -5.79 -8.67
N GLU A 320 -18.73 -6.15 -9.86
CA GLU A 320 -18.04 -5.21 -10.76
C GLU A 320 -18.91 -4.02 -11.15
N ALA A 321 -20.21 -4.24 -11.25
CA ALA A 321 -21.20 -3.20 -11.54
C ALA A 321 -21.41 -2.21 -10.38
N MET A 322 -20.89 -2.48 -9.18
CA MET A 322 -21.03 -1.56 -8.06
C MET A 322 -20.29 -0.25 -8.32
N PRO A 323 -20.92 0.90 -8.01
CA PRO A 323 -20.29 2.20 -8.20
C PRO A 323 -18.99 2.31 -7.41
N TYR A 324 -18.01 3.01 -7.98
CA TYR A 324 -16.72 3.33 -7.35
C TYR A 324 -15.79 2.16 -7.01
N LEU A 325 -16.23 0.91 -6.97
CA LEU A 325 -15.38 -0.24 -6.63
C LEU A 325 -14.08 -0.32 -7.45
N PRO A 326 -14.10 -0.18 -8.80
CA PRO A 326 -12.86 -0.21 -9.58
C PRO A 326 -11.86 0.89 -9.19
N LEU A 327 -12.34 2.02 -8.65
CA LEU A 327 -11.48 3.11 -8.20
C LEU A 327 -10.85 2.82 -6.84
N LEU A 328 -11.39 1.90 -6.04
CA LEU A 328 -10.86 1.56 -4.72
C LEU A 328 -9.70 0.58 -4.81
N ALA A 329 -9.85 -0.46 -5.64
CA ALA A 329 -9.03 -1.67 -5.56
C ALA A 329 -8.21 -1.96 -6.81
N ASP A 330 -8.58 -1.44 -7.98
CA ASP A 330 -7.95 -1.89 -9.23
C ASP A 330 -6.66 -1.12 -9.56
N THR A 331 -6.47 0.07 -8.99
CA THR A 331 -5.36 0.97 -9.33
C THR A 331 -4.16 0.78 -8.38
N PRO A 332 -2.97 0.42 -8.90
CA PRO A 332 -1.76 0.42 -8.11
C PRO A 332 -1.45 1.81 -7.55
N HIS A 333 -0.94 1.88 -6.33
CA HIS A 333 -0.68 3.14 -5.66
C HIS A 333 0.40 3.00 -4.60
N ARG A 334 1.02 4.14 -4.27
CA ARG A 334 2.01 4.19 -3.20
C ARG A 334 1.42 3.63 -1.90
N PRO A 335 2.02 2.60 -1.28
CA PRO A 335 1.49 2.01 -0.07
C PRO A 335 1.52 3.00 1.09
N ALA A 336 0.44 3.03 1.86
CA ALA A 336 0.32 3.83 3.08
C ALA A 336 1.38 3.44 4.13
N THR A 337 1.87 4.39 4.93
CA THR A 337 2.83 4.21 6.04
C THR A 337 2.37 3.17 7.05
N SER A 338 1.06 2.93 7.16
CA SER A 338 0.47 1.98 8.11
C SER A 338 0.34 0.55 7.59
N VAL A 339 0.71 0.28 6.35
CA VAL A 339 0.67 -1.07 5.76
C VAL A 339 2.08 -1.65 5.58
N THR A 340 2.16 -2.99 5.55
CA THR A 340 3.39 -3.73 5.26
C THR A 340 3.79 -3.49 3.80
N ALA A 341 4.97 -2.90 3.62
CA ALA A 341 5.55 -2.62 2.31
C ALA A 341 7.08 -2.66 2.44
N LEU A 342 7.72 -3.49 1.63
CA LEU A 342 9.17 -3.66 1.60
C LEU A 342 9.68 -3.08 0.28
N GLU A 343 10.65 -2.18 0.32
CA GLU A 343 11.27 -1.66 -0.90
C GLU A 343 12.44 -2.56 -1.31
N LEU A 344 12.10 -3.59 -2.06
CA LEU A 344 12.99 -4.66 -2.47
C LEU A 344 12.41 -5.31 -3.73
N PRO A 345 13.02 -5.18 -4.91
CA PRO A 345 14.24 -4.41 -5.23
C PRO A 345 14.06 -2.89 -5.15
N TYR A 346 15.13 -2.13 -5.42
CA TYR A 346 15.11 -0.66 -5.44
C TYR A 346 13.93 -0.09 -6.25
N ARG A 347 13.25 0.94 -5.70
CA ARG A 347 12.04 1.56 -6.29
C ARG A 347 10.88 0.61 -6.55
N LEU A 348 10.88 -0.60 -5.97
CA LEU A 348 9.77 -1.54 -6.12
C LEU A 348 9.24 -1.91 -4.74
N HIS A 349 8.01 -1.46 -4.45
CA HIS A 349 7.35 -1.74 -3.19
C HIS A 349 6.61 -3.07 -3.29
N LEU A 350 7.17 -4.09 -2.64
CA LEU A 350 6.55 -5.41 -2.54
C LEU A 350 5.76 -5.56 -1.24
N THR A 351 4.81 -6.48 -1.25
CA THR A 351 4.11 -6.94 -0.06
C THR A 351 3.87 -8.45 -0.11
N PRO A 352 3.95 -9.17 1.01
CA PRO A 352 3.46 -10.54 1.11
C PRO A 352 1.94 -10.61 0.96
N ILE A 353 1.43 -11.68 0.34
CA ILE A 353 -0.01 -11.95 0.26
C ILE A 353 -0.38 -13.30 0.89
N GLY A 354 -1.63 -13.42 1.31
CA GLY A 354 -2.23 -14.67 1.76
C GLY A 354 -2.37 -15.69 0.64
N THR A 355 -2.39 -16.96 1.02
CA THR A 355 -2.78 -18.08 0.15
C THR A 355 -3.97 -18.81 0.77
N PRO A 356 -4.68 -19.68 0.04
CA PRO A 356 -5.69 -20.56 0.64
C PRO A 356 -5.14 -21.42 1.79
N ALA A 357 -3.83 -21.70 1.80
CA ALA A 357 -3.16 -22.45 2.86
C ALA A 357 -2.90 -21.62 4.14
N GLY A 358 -3.07 -20.29 4.08
CA GLY A 358 -2.98 -19.41 5.24
C GLY A 358 -2.32 -18.07 4.96
N ALA A 359 -2.35 -17.21 5.98
CA ALA A 359 -1.69 -15.92 5.96
C ALA A 359 -0.16 -16.04 6.11
N PRO A 360 0.63 -15.19 5.45
CA PRO A 360 2.07 -15.15 5.61
C PRO A 360 2.46 -14.80 7.06
N ARG A 361 3.49 -15.45 7.59
CA ARG A 361 3.99 -15.23 8.96
C ARG A 361 5.50 -15.08 9.00
N TRP A 362 5.95 -14.22 9.90
CA TRP A 362 7.36 -14.00 10.19
C TRP A 362 7.85 -14.94 11.29
N GLN A 363 9.07 -15.46 11.13
CA GLN A 363 9.71 -16.36 12.09
C GLN A 363 11.14 -15.92 12.36
N HIS A 364 11.53 -15.86 13.63
CA HIS A 364 12.85 -15.43 14.08
C HIS A 364 13.16 -16.06 15.44
N ARG A 365 14.40 -15.92 15.89
CA ARG A 365 14.79 -16.24 17.26
C ARG A 365 14.59 -15.02 18.15
N ASP A 366 14.09 -15.28 19.36
CA ASP A 366 13.92 -14.23 20.37
C ASP A 366 15.25 -13.80 20.96
N ASP A 367 16.18 -14.74 21.17
CA ASP A 367 17.50 -14.49 21.76
C ASP A 367 18.64 -14.73 20.77
N PRO A 368 19.79 -14.04 20.94
CA PRO A 368 21.01 -14.30 20.18
C PRO A 368 21.39 -15.78 20.19
N ALA A 369 21.79 -16.29 19.03
CA ALA A 369 22.16 -17.70 18.86
C ALA A 369 23.65 -17.86 18.62
N THR A 370 24.37 -18.43 19.59
CA THR A 370 25.81 -18.68 19.48
C THR A 370 26.08 -20.16 19.22
N VAL A 371 26.72 -20.44 18.09
CA VAL A 371 27.15 -21.78 17.71
C VAL A 371 28.65 -21.76 17.46
N ARG A 372 29.41 -22.61 18.16
CA ARG A 372 30.88 -22.72 18.03
C ARG A 372 31.60 -21.37 18.15
N GLY A 373 31.19 -20.55 19.11
CA GLY A 373 31.80 -19.24 19.39
C GLY A 373 31.46 -18.13 18.39
N ARG A 374 30.50 -18.36 17.48
CA ARG A 374 30.00 -17.32 16.55
C ARG A 374 28.53 -17.08 16.83
N THR A 375 28.17 -15.83 17.06
CA THR A 375 26.77 -15.40 17.16
C THR A 375 26.22 -15.14 15.76
N GLU A 376 25.08 -15.72 15.45
CA GLU A 376 24.34 -15.47 14.22
C GLU A 376 23.78 -14.03 14.21
N LEU A 377 23.74 -13.39 13.03
CA LEU A 377 23.03 -12.12 12.87
C LEU A 377 21.53 -12.34 12.94
N TRP A 378 20.84 -11.50 13.70
CA TRP A 378 19.40 -11.53 13.81
C TRP A 378 18.75 -11.33 12.45
N HIS A 379 17.77 -12.16 12.16
CA HIS A 379 16.94 -12.05 10.98
C HIS A 379 15.54 -12.58 11.29
N THR A 380 14.57 -12.10 10.52
CA THR A 380 13.22 -12.67 10.49
C THR A 380 12.90 -13.16 9.10
N ARG A 381 12.36 -14.38 9.01
CA ARG A 381 12.05 -15.08 7.76
C ARG A 381 10.55 -15.08 7.53
N LEU A 382 10.14 -14.74 6.32
CA LEU A 382 8.77 -14.96 5.87
C LEU A 382 8.55 -16.44 5.57
N SER A 383 7.43 -16.97 6.04
CA SER A 383 6.95 -18.31 5.75
C SER A 383 5.54 -18.24 5.16
N GLY A 384 5.30 -18.99 4.08
CA GLY A 384 4.00 -19.12 3.42
C GLY A 384 3.07 -20.14 4.08
N GLY A 385 3.28 -20.49 5.35
CA GLY A 385 2.59 -21.60 6.03
C GLY A 385 3.34 -22.93 5.89
N ALA A 386 2.61 -24.03 5.63
CA ALA A 386 3.10 -25.42 5.63
C ALA A 386 4.11 -25.73 4.51
N ALA A 387 5.31 -25.14 4.59
CA ALA A 387 6.43 -25.30 3.65
C ALA A 387 6.21 -24.81 2.20
N ALA A 388 5.07 -24.16 1.90
CA ALA A 388 4.83 -23.53 0.61
C ALA A 388 5.68 -22.25 0.43
N PRO A 389 6.10 -21.92 -0.81
CA PRO A 389 6.72 -20.63 -1.11
C PRO A 389 5.77 -19.49 -0.74
N SER A 390 6.32 -18.38 -0.29
CA SER A 390 5.53 -17.19 -0.01
C SER A 390 5.10 -16.52 -1.32
N ARG A 391 3.87 -16.02 -1.39
CA ARG A 391 3.40 -15.24 -2.53
C ARG A 391 3.62 -13.75 -2.28
N LEU A 392 4.08 -13.03 -3.30
CA LEU A 392 4.42 -11.61 -3.25
C LEU A 392 3.70 -10.83 -4.36
N ARG A 393 3.31 -9.59 -4.07
CA ARG A 393 2.88 -8.62 -5.08
C ARG A 393 3.75 -7.38 -5.06
N PHE A 394 4.01 -6.81 -6.22
CA PHE A 394 4.64 -5.51 -6.39
C PHE A 394 3.55 -4.46 -6.48
N LEU A 395 3.23 -3.86 -5.34
CA LEU A 395 2.11 -2.93 -5.19
C LEU A 395 2.29 -1.67 -6.02
N TRP A 396 3.52 -1.16 -6.09
CA TRP A 396 3.79 0.14 -6.70
C TRP A 396 5.27 0.36 -6.97
N SER A 397 5.51 1.21 -7.96
CA SER A 397 6.79 1.83 -8.24
C SER A 397 6.56 3.29 -8.61
N PRO A 398 7.45 4.24 -8.25
CA PRO A 398 7.44 5.58 -8.84
C PRO A 398 7.65 5.56 -10.37
N ASP A 399 8.04 4.42 -10.94
CA ASP A 399 8.23 4.22 -12.37
C ASP A 399 6.96 3.78 -13.13
N LEU A 400 5.88 3.49 -12.40
CA LEU A 400 4.59 3.08 -12.97
C LEU A 400 4.03 4.13 -13.95
N ASP A 401 3.70 3.69 -15.16
CA ASP A 401 3.15 4.50 -16.27
C ASP A 401 4.01 5.73 -16.62
N ALA A 402 5.25 5.75 -16.16
CA ALA A 402 6.03 6.95 -16.15
C ALA A 402 6.74 7.10 -17.52
N THR A 403 6.50 8.22 -18.19
CA THR A 403 6.93 8.44 -19.59
C THR A 403 8.35 9.01 -19.67
N GLY A 404 9.00 8.80 -20.81
CA GLY A 404 10.36 9.27 -21.10
C GLY A 404 11.42 8.19 -20.95
N ASP A 405 12.43 8.27 -21.81
CA ASP A 405 13.55 7.33 -21.81
C ASP A 405 14.50 7.68 -20.66
N VAL A 406 14.71 6.75 -19.73
CA VAL A 406 15.75 6.85 -18.70
C VAL A 406 16.87 5.92 -19.09
N ALA A 407 17.34 6.04 -20.34
CA ALA A 407 18.66 5.56 -20.73
C ALA A 407 19.71 6.39 -19.96
N GLY A 408 19.82 6.14 -18.66
CA GLY A 408 20.70 6.83 -17.73
C GLY A 408 21.90 5.97 -17.34
N PRO A 409 22.99 6.57 -16.85
CA PRO A 409 24.21 5.88 -16.42
C PRO A 409 24.04 4.97 -15.18
N PHE A 410 22.83 4.84 -14.63
CA PHE A 410 22.55 3.97 -13.48
C PHE A 410 22.32 2.53 -13.95
N ARG A 411 23.33 1.69 -13.73
CA ARG A 411 23.23 0.25 -14.02
C ARG A 411 22.65 -0.46 -12.82
N MET A 412 21.51 -1.12 -13.01
CA MET A 412 20.77 -1.79 -11.96
C MET A 412 20.25 -3.14 -12.46
N SER A 413 19.89 -4.04 -11.54
CA SER A 413 19.31 -5.35 -11.89
C SER A 413 17.97 -5.25 -12.61
N LEU A 414 17.24 -4.15 -12.42
CA LEU A 414 15.98 -3.83 -13.08
C LEU A 414 16.02 -2.40 -13.60
N ASP A 415 15.52 -2.18 -14.81
CA ASP A 415 15.29 -0.85 -15.33
C ASP A 415 13.90 -0.31 -14.95
N ARG A 416 13.56 0.87 -15.49
CA ARG A 416 12.26 1.52 -15.25
C ARG A 416 11.10 0.67 -15.78
N GLN A 417 11.25 0.12 -16.98
CA GLN A 417 10.23 -0.64 -17.67
C GLN A 417 10.00 -1.99 -16.98
N ASP A 418 11.06 -2.65 -16.52
CA ASP A 418 10.95 -3.89 -15.72
C ASP A 418 10.09 -3.66 -14.48
N ARG A 419 10.32 -2.56 -13.75
CA ARG A 419 9.55 -2.22 -12.54
C ARG A 419 8.10 -1.88 -12.85
N ASP A 420 7.84 -1.16 -13.94
CA ASP A 420 6.48 -0.89 -14.43
C ASP A 420 5.74 -2.20 -14.76
N PHE A 421 6.37 -3.08 -15.53
CA PHE A 421 5.82 -4.38 -15.90
C PHE A 421 5.56 -5.28 -14.70
N LEU A 422 6.46 -5.34 -13.71
CA LEU A 422 6.24 -6.11 -12.49
C LEU A 422 5.02 -5.62 -11.70
N VAL A 423 4.77 -4.32 -11.64
CA VAL A 423 3.55 -3.79 -11.01
C VAL A 423 2.31 -4.16 -11.84
N LYS A 424 2.37 -4.05 -13.16
CA LYS A 424 1.26 -4.39 -14.06
C LYS A 424 0.87 -5.88 -13.98
N LEU A 425 1.88 -6.75 -13.94
CA LEU A 425 1.70 -8.20 -13.86
C LEU A 425 1.16 -8.66 -12.50
N THR A 426 1.52 -7.98 -11.42
CA THR A 426 1.27 -8.49 -10.06
C THR A 426 0.29 -7.66 -9.24
N ALA A 427 -0.11 -6.46 -9.64
CA ALA A 427 -0.97 -5.60 -8.83
C ALA A 427 -1.93 -4.68 -9.62
N ASP A 428 -1.80 -4.52 -10.93
CA ASP A 428 -2.67 -3.64 -11.72
C ASP A 428 -3.87 -4.39 -12.31
N TRP A 429 -5.03 -4.26 -11.67
CA TRP A 429 -6.26 -4.94 -12.10
C TRP A 429 -7.00 -4.20 -13.21
N ARG A 430 -6.47 -3.05 -13.68
CA ARG A 430 -7.03 -2.31 -14.83
C ARG A 430 -6.61 -2.92 -16.17
N GLN A 431 -5.62 -3.80 -16.15
CA GLN A 431 -4.98 -4.35 -17.33
C GLN A 431 -5.92 -5.27 -18.12
N MET A 432 -5.69 -5.35 -19.44
CA MET A 432 -6.52 -6.13 -20.37
C MET A 432 -5.68 -7.22 -21.03
N GLN A 433 -6.29 -8.34 -21.40
CA GLN A 433 -5.62 -9.36 -22.19
C GLN A 433 -5.46 -8.93 -23.65
N PRO A 434 -4.41 -9.37 -24.37
CA PRO A 434 -4.25 -9.11 -25.80
C PRO A 434 -5.42 -9.66 -26.62
N GLY A 435 -5.97 -8.84 -27.53
CA GLY A 435 -6.96 -9.26 -28.53
C GLY A 435 -8.38 -9.51 -28.01
N ASP A 436 -8.54 -9.90 -26.76
CA ASP A 436 -9.83 -10.08 -26.08
C ASP A 436 -10.07 -8.92 -25.11
N ARG A 437 -11.25 -8.29 -25.16
CA ARG A 437 -11.66 -7.23 -24.18
C ARG A 437 -11.90 -7.79 -22.76
N ARG A 438 -11.18 -8.83 -22.35
CA ARG A 438 -11.20 -9.44 -21.02
C ARG A 438 -10.14 -8.79 -20.14
N LYS A 439 -10.46 -8.61 -18.86
CA LYS A 439 -9.50 -8.14 -17.86
C LYS A 439 -8.40 -9.18 -17.66
N TYR A 440 -7.18 -8.69 -17.51
CA TYR A 440 -6.07 -9.48 -17.00
C TYR A 440 -6.24 -9.65 -15.47
N LEU A 441 -5.99 -10.86 -14.98
CA LEU A 441 -5.99 -11.15 -13.55
C LEU A 441 -4.53 -11.16 -13.07
N PRO A 442 -4.08 -10.15 -12.29
CA PRO A 442 -2.69 -10.08 -11.87
C PRO A 442 -2.30 -11.24 -10.97
N GLN A 443 -1.19 -11.89 -11.31
CA GLN A 443 -0.68 -13.09 -10.66
C GLN A 443 0.54 -12.75 -9.79
N SER A 444 0.55 -13.24 -8.57
CA SER A 444 1.66 -13.01 -7.63
C SER A 444 2.96 -13.69 -8.08
N ALA A 445 4.09 -13.09 -7.68
CA ALA A 445 5.39 -13.73 -7.75
C ALA A 445 5.58 -14.72 -6.58
N GLU A 446 6.45 -15.70 -6.75
CA GLU A 446 6.80 -16.67 -5.72
C GLU A 446 8.16 -16.36 -5.09
N ALA A 447 8.21 -16.31 -3.77
CA ALA A 447 9.44 -16.22 -2.98
C ALA A 447 9.74 -17.55 -2.29
N LYS A 448 10.87 -18.14 -2.67
CA LYS A 448 11.47 -19.30 -1.97
C LYS A 448 12.06 -18.87 -0.63
N ARG A 449 12.62 -17.67 -0.58
CA ARG A 449 13.19 -17.06 0.62
C ARG A 449 12.95 -15.56 0.63
N LEU A 450 12.43 -15.05 1.73
CA LEU A 450 12.42 -13.64 2.06
C LEU A 450 12.79 -13.48 3.53
N HIS A 451 13.97 -12.93 3.81
CA HIS A 451 14.40 -12.60 5.17
C HIS A 451 14.60 -11.11 5.30
N LEU A 452 14.36 -10.55 6.48
CA LEU A 452 14.70 -9.17 6.85
C LEU A 452 15.72 -9.16 7.98
N SER A 453 16.69 -8.25 7.89
CA SER A 453 17.69 -8.00 8.93
C SER A 453 18.07 -6.53 8.96
N ALA A 454 18.91 -6.18 9.92
CA ALA A 454 19.54 -4.86 10.01
C ALA A 454 20.46 -4.50 8.82
N LEU A 455 21.08 -5.50 8.18
CA LEU A 455 21.93 -5.31 6.99
C LEU A 455 21.13 -5.42 5.68
N GLY A 456 19.81 -5.38 5.80
CA GLY A 456 18.87 -5.54 4.71
C GLY A 456 18.28 -6.95 4.59
N ALA A 457 17.53 -7.12 3.54
CA ALA A 457 16.81 -8.31 3.17
C ALA A 457 17.62 -9.31 2.32
N LEU A 458 17.23 -10.57 2.45
CA LEU A 458 17.58 -11.64 1.51
C LEU A 458 16.33 -12.00 0.73
N LEU A 459 16.43 -12.08 -0.60
CA LEU A 459 15.31 -12.42 -1.48
C LEU A 459 15.76 -13.47 -2.51
N ASP A 460 15.03 -14.58 -2.58
CA ASP A 460 15.04 -15.50 -3.73
C ASP A 460 13.59 -15.61 -4.20
N ALA A 461 13.28 -14.85 -5.25
CA ALA A 461 11.94 -14.77 -5.81
C ALA A 461 11.96 -14.79 -7.33
N GLY A 462 10.84 -15.21 -7.91
CA GLY A 462 10.62 -15.19 -9.34
C GLY A 462 9.15 -15.25 -9.71
N GLY A 463 8.86 -14.95 -10.96
CA GLY A 463 7.52 -15.05 -11.54
C GLY A 463 7.62 -15.52 -12.99
N ASP A 464 6.56 -16.18 -13.43
CA ASP A 464 6.34 -16.64 -14.80
C ASP A 464 4.87 -16.33 -15.11
N TRP A 465 4.64 -15.52 -16.13
CA TRP A 465 3.32 -14.98 -16.44
C TRP A 465 2.90 -15.35 -17.85
N GLU A 466 1.88 -16.21 -17.94
CA GLU A 466 1.15 -16.51 -19.18
C GLU A 466 -0.33 -16.81 -18.82
N PRO A 467 -1.32 -16.10 -19.38
CA PRO A 467 -1.20 -14.99 -20.34
C PRO A 467 -0.60 -13.72 -19.72
N ARG A 468 -0.16 -12.78 -20.56
CA ARG A 468 0.28 -11.43 -20.18
C ARG A 468 -0.73 -10.36 -20.58
N PRO A 469 -0.75 -9.19 -19.94
CA PRO A 469 -1.58 -8.08 -20.38
C PRO A 469 -1.05 -7.41 -21.66
N GLU A 470 -1.92 -6.68 -22.35
CA GLU A 470 -1.58 -5.92 -23.55
C GLU A 470 -0.46 -4.89 -23.29
N GLY A 471 0.58 -4.90 -24.13
CA GLY A 471 1.71 -3.98 -24.02
C GLY A 471 2.70 -4.30 -22.90
N VAL A 472 2.63 -5.50 -22.31
CA VAL A 472 3.60 -5.98 -21.31
C VAL A 472 4.37 -7.18 -21.85
N ASP A 473 5.66 -6.95 -22.13
CA ASP A 473 6.53 -7.95 -22.76
C ASP A 473 7.33 -8.81 -21.76
N LEU A 474 7.28 -8.49 -20.46
CA LEU A 474 7.97 -9.27 -19.42
C LEU A 474 7.26 -10.61 -19.16
N GLU A 475 7.93 -11.71 -19.52
CA GLU A 475 7.41 -13.08 -19.37
C GLU A 475 7.87 -13.77 -18.09
N GLN A 476 9.15 -13.61 -17.75
CA GLN A 476 9.75 -14.24 -16.60
C GLN A 476 10.65 -13.26 -15.86
N TRP A 477 10.66 -13.40 -14.55
CA TRP A 477 11.53 -12.63 -13.66
C TRP A 477 12.14 -13.56 -12.62
N ARG A 478 13.41 -13.34 -12.30
CA ARG A 478 14.08 -13.96 -11.16
C ARG A 478 15.01 -12.96 -10.52
N HIS A 479 14.99 -12.88 -9.20
CA HIS A 479 15.85 -12.00 -8.43
C HIS A 479 16.43 -12.70 -7.22
N LEU A 480 17.74 -12.52 -7.03
CA LEU A 480 18.52 -13.09 -5.95
C LEU A 480 19.26 -11.97 -5.20
N ALA A 481 18.67 -11.47 -4.12
CA ALA A 481 19.32 -10.51 -3.24
C ALA A 481 19.93 -11.23 -2.03
N THR A 482 21.22 -11.00 -1.77
CA THR A 482 21.89 -11.50 -0.57
C THR A 482 22.07 -10.40 0.46
N LEU A 483 21.96 -10.75 1.74
CA LEU A 483 22.12 -9.83 2.86
C LEU A 483 23.48 -9.13 2.79
N GLY A 484 23.45 -7.78 2.84
CA GLY A 484 24.63 -6.94 2.84
C GLY A 484 25.54 -7.03 1.60
N ARG A 485 25.09 -7.58 0.47
CA ARG A 485 25.87 -7.63 -0.78
C ARG A 485 25.00 -7.44 -2.01
N ASP A 486 25.52 -6.69 -2.96
CA ASP A 486 25.00 -6.67 -4.33
C ASP A 486 25.28 -8.01 -4.99
N HIS A 487 24.24 -8.60 -5.56
CA HIS A 487 24.32 -9.83 -6.32
C HIS A 487 23.40 -9.65 -7.53
N TYR A 488 23.98 -9.60 -8.73
CA TYR A 488 23.28 -9.43 -10.01
C TYR A 488 23.45 -10.66 -10.87
#